data_AF-A0AAN8W542-F1
#
_entry.id   AF-A0AAN8W542-F1
#
_cell.length_a   1.000
_cell.length_b   1.000
_cell.length_c   1.000
_cell.angle_alpha   90.00
_cell.angle_beta   90.00
_cell.angle_gamma   90.00
#
_symmetry.space_group_name_H-M   'P 1'
#
loop_
_entity.id
_entity.type
_entity.pdbx_description
1 polymer ?
#
loop_
_entity_poly.entity_id
_entity_poly.type
_entity_poly.pdbx_seq_one_letter_code
_entity_poly.pdbx_strand_id
1 'polypeptide(L)'
;MLKNNGAHRVITVGTRNKRSTLSPISSKENPKKIQRTAIESLSLGLSPTRRLGENAVTQHPLQDSPLNYTKSLPQNPHPNFKIMKLYQPQVIFSFLSLSLLVFSLLSATAEAYCNSHDKKVLFKIKEALGNPYVLISWNNNLDCCEWNNLECDETTHRVVSISVMNSDIVGPIPDAVGDLPYLQTLLFHKNPNLTGEIPIAITKLTQLRYLWLSWNNLTGLVPSFISQLKNLEYINLAFNQLTGSIPPELSSLPKLGYLGLDRNKLTGSIPESFSSINVTDFYLILSHNQLSGPIPKSLSNVKFAKIDLSRNHLVGDAFMLFRNNSPSDFSADLSRNNLSFDLSKTVFPARLIYLDLNHNNIYGSIPHQLANIELQFFNVSYNRLCGKIPTGGTGRLQSRFDEYCYFHNKCLCGAPLPSCK
;
A
#
# COMPACT_ATOMS: atom_id res chain seq x y z
N MET A 1 46.68 38.33 44.03
CA MET A 1 47.56 37.21 44.43
C MET A 1 46.90 35.93 43.91
N LEU A 2 47.31 35.37 42.75
CA LEU A 2 48.42 34.39 42.55
C LEU A 2 48.24 33.16 43.46
N LYS A 3 48.15 31.88 43.03
CA LYS A 3 48.68 31.06 41.91
C LYS A 3 47.70 29.88 41.70
N ASN A 4 47.38 29.26 40.56
CA ASN A 4 48.07 28.76 39.35
C ASN A 4 49.03 27.56 39.54
N ASN A 5 48.75 26.48 38.77
CA ASN A 5 49.61 25.42 38.18
C ASN A 5 48.72 24.17 37.96
N GLY A 6 48.38 23.73 36.75
CA GLY A 6 49.22 23.19 35.65
C GLY A 6 48.98 21.65 35.60
N ALA A 7 48.80 20.93 34.49
CA ALA A 7 49.22 21.14 33.11
C ALA A 7 48.42 20.24 32.13
N HIS A 8 48.53 20.59 30.85
CA HIS A 8 48.00 19.98 29.62
C HIS A 8 48.69 18.68 29.17
N ARG A 9 48.05 18.03 28.16
CA ARG A 9 48.52 17.14 27.05
C ARG A 9 48.04 15.68 27.20
N VAL A 10 47.55 14.95 26.18
CA VAL A 10 47.62 15.04 24.71
C VAL A 10 46.49 14.20 24.08
N ILE A 11 46.11 14.56 22.85
CA ILE A 11 45.18 13.89 21.93
C ILE A 11 45.79 12.59 21.38
N THR A 12 45.02 11.49 21.33
CA THR A 12 45.18 10.48 20.27
C THR A 12 43.85 9.88 19.85
N VAL A 13 43.52 10.10 18.58
CA VAL A 13 42.46 9.45 17.81
C VAL A 13 42.88 8.00 17.54
N GLY A 14 41.97 7.04 17.78
CA GLY A 14 42.20 5.62 17.52
C GLY A 14 40.96 4.95 16.95
N THR A 15 40.79 5.06 15.63
CA THR A 15 39.82 4.32 14.82
C THR A 15 40.06 2.81 14.92
N ARG A 16 39.02 2.02 15.22
CA ARG A 16 38.99 0.59 14.87
C ARG A 16 37.70 0.23 14.14
N ASN A 17 37.84 0.12 12.83
CA ASN A 17 37.03 -0.69 11.94
C ASN A 17 36.91 -2.12 12.47
N LYS A 18 35.68 -2.65 12.56
CA LYS A 18 35.45 -4.09 12.42
C LYS A 18 34.48 -4.31 11.26
N ARG A 19 35.04 -4.91 10.20
CA ARG A 19 34.37 -5.42 9.02
C ARG A 19 33.59 -6.69 9.38
N SER A 20 32.39 -6.75 8.80
CA SER A 20 31.60 -7.91 8.38
C SER A 20 32.24 -9.31 8.46
N THR A 21 31.51 -10.22 9.09
CA THR A 21 31.45 -11.64 8.69
C THR A 21 29.98 -12.00 8.49
N LEU A 22 29.54 -11.98 7.23
CA LEU A 22 28.31 -12.59 6.77
C LEU A 22 28.61 -14.06 6.47
N SER A 23 27.90 -14.97 7.12
CA SER A 23 27.76 -16.37 6.72
C SER A 23 26.26 -16.72 6.62
N PRO A 24 25.89 -17.60 5.68
CA PRO A 24 24.57 -17.60 5.07
C PRO A 24 23.55 -18.36 5.92
N ILE A 25 22.45 -17.70 6.28
CA ILE A 25 21.26 -18.37 6.82
C ILE A 25 20.40 -18.78 5.63
N SER A 26 20.39 -20.08 5.37
CA SER A 26 19.33 -20.76 4.64
C SER A 26 18.03 -20.66 5.44
N SER A 27 17.07 -19.89 4.97
CA SER A 27 15.67 -20.06 5.36
C SER A 27 14.80 -20.00 4.11
N LYS A 28 14.23 -21.15 3.76
CA LYS A 28 12.98 -21.27 3.00
C LYS A 28 11.91 -20.48 3.75
N GLU A 29 11.74 -19.20 3.42
CA GLU A 29 10.60 -18.41 3.91
C GLU A 29 9.41 -18.58 2.96
N ASN A 30 8.25 -18.78 3.58
CA ASN A 30 6.98 -19.11 2.93
C ASN A 30 6.45 -17.89 2.15
N PRO A 31 6.19 -17.98 0.83
CA PRO A 31 5.79 -16.84 -0.02
C PRO A 31 4.52 -16.12 0.44
N LYS A 32 3.65 -16.78 1.22
CA LYS A 32 2.47 -16.16 1.86
C LYS A 32 2.82 -15.09 2.91
N LYS A 33 4.01 -15.11 3.50
CA LYS A 33 4.45 -14.13 4.50
C LYS A 33 4.96 -12.84 3.86
N ILE A 34 5.55 -12.94 2.67
CA ILE A 34 6.12 -11.80 1.93
C ILE A 34 5.00 -10.92 1.33
N GLN A 35 3.93 -11.51 0.80
CA GLN A 35 2.76 -10.76 0.32
C GLN A 35 2.05 -9.97 1.44
N ARG A 36 1.94 -10.54 2.65
CA ARG A 36 1.36 -9.84 3.81
C ARG A 36 2.17 -8.61 4.20
N THR A 37 3.50 -8.73 4.27
CA THR A 37 4.39 -7.63 4.65
C THR A 37 4.45 -6.53 3.57
N ALA A 38 4.36 -6.87 2.29
CA ALA A 38 4.31 -5.90 1.20
C ALA A 38 2.97 -5.11 1.15
N ILE A 39 1.85 -5.77 1.47
CA ILE A 39 0.51 -5.15 1.55
C ILE A 39 0.37 -4.26 2.81
N GLU A 40 0.97 -4.67 3.93
CA GLU A 40 1.01 -3.87 5.18
C GLU A 40 1.96 -2.66 5.07
N SER A 41 3.09 -2.77 4.36
CA SER A 41 4.02 -1.65 4.18
C SER A 41 3.51 -0.57 3.22
N LEU A 42 2.63 -0.92 2.27
CA LEU A 42 1.96 0.06 1.38
C LEU A 42 0.77 0.78 2.03
N SER A 43 0.19 0.24 3.11
CA SER A 43 -0.97 0.81 3.80
C SER A 43 -0.59 1.68 5.03
N LEU A 44 0.67 1.71 5.44
CA LEU A 44 1.18 2.48 6.59
C LEU A 44 1.82 3.83 6.23
N GLY A 45 2.00 4.16 4.96
CA GLY A 45 2.52 5.47 4.56
C GLY A 45 1.38 6.40 4.16
N LEU A 46 1.01 7.36 5.03
CA LEU A 46 0.61 8.74 4.69
C LEU A 46 0.06 9.47 5.94
N SER A 47 0.89 10.29 6.57
CA SER A 47 0.47 11.49 7.31
C SER A 47 1.05 12.71 6.58
N PRO A 48 0.26 13.74 6.23
CA PRO A 48 0.77 14.87 5.46
C PRO A 48 1.16 16.03 6.38
N THR A 49 2.46 16.28 6.52
CA THR A 49 2.94 17.63 6.89
C THR A 49 4.30 17.90 6.25
N ARG A 50 4.31 18.71 5.18
CA ARG A 50 5.24 19.85 5.05
C ARG A 50 4.81 20.74 3.88
N ARG A 51 4.48 21.98 4.21
CA ARG A 51 4.42 23.12 3.29
C ARG A 51 5.82 23.34 2.74
N LEU A 52 5.95 23.59 1.43
CA LEU A 52 7.05 24.35 0.88
C LEU A 52 6.45 25.48 0.05
N GLY A 53 6.90 26.69 0.39
CA GLY A 53 6.44 27.93 -0.17
C GLY A 53 6.91 28.11 -1.61
N GLU A 54 6.08 28.87 -2.31
CA GLU A 54 6.32 29.47 -3.59
C GLU A 54 7.59 30.34 -3.56
N ASN A 55 8.38 30.29 -4.64
CA ASN A 55 9.05 31.45 -5.20
C ASN A 55 9.28 31.21 -6.69
N ALA A 56 8.71 32.09 -7.50
CA ALA A 56 8.80 32.15 -8.95
C ALA A 56 9.93 33.11 -9.36
N VAL A 57 10.74 32.75 -10.37
CA VAL A 57 11.46 33.69 -11.25
C VAL A 57 11.63 33.08 -12.67
N THR A 58 10.85 33.65 -13.60
CA THR A 58 10.99 33.91 -15.06
C THR A 58 12.03 33.19 -15.97
N GLN A 59 11.52 32.51 -17.03
CA GLN A 59 11.70 32.69 -18.51
C GLN A 59 12.95 33.47 -19.05
N HIS A 60 13.64 33.21 -20.19
CA HIS A 60 13.58 32.33 -21.38
C HIS A 60 14.90 32.51 -22.24
N PRO A 61 15.04 32.07 -23.53
CA PRO A 61 15.89 30.97 -24.07
C PRO A 61 17.14 31.41 -24.91
N LEU A 62 17.89 30.47 -25.54
CA LEU A 62 18.48 30.58 -26.90
C LEU A 62 19.14 29.26 -27.39
N GLN A 63 19.01 29.02 -28.70
CA GLN A 63 19.57 27.94 -29.55
C GLN A 63 21.06 28.14 -29.87
N ASP A 64 21.82 27.06 -30.12
CA ASP A 64 22.46 26.77 -31.44
C ASP A 64 23.34 25.49 -31.42
N SER A 65 23.55 24.92 -32.62
CA SER A 65 24.09 23.57 -32.91
C SER A 65 25.59 23.56 -33.34
N PRO A 66 26.21 22.52 -33.96
CA PRO A 66 27.50 21.97 -33.51
C PRO A 66 28.68 22.15 -34.49
N LEU A 67 29.92 21.86 -34.06
CA LEU A 67 31.10 21.81 -34.94
C LEU A 67 32.00 20.58 -34.69
N ASN A 68 32.32 19.91 -35.81
CA ASN A 68 33.25 18.80 -36.01
C ASN A 68 34.73 19.21 -35.86
N TYR A 69 35.59 18.25 -35.48
CA TYR A 69 37.02 18.29 -35.79
C TYR A 69 37.56 16.89 -36.14
N THR A 70 38.07 16.76 -37.37
CA THR A 70 38.98 15.71 -37.84
C THR A 70 40.42 16.24 -37.83
N LYS A 71 41.41 15.40 -37.51
CA LYS A 71 42.80 15.58 -37.97
C LYS A 71 43.63 14.30 -37.88
N SER A 72 44.61 14.25 -38.77
CA SER A 72 45.27 13.10 -39.40
C SER A 72 46.67 12.77 -38.85
N LEU A 73 47.14 11.56 -39.19
CA LEU A 73 48.46 10.93 -38.97
C LEU A 73 49.64 11.62 -39.70
N PRO A 74 50.89 11.25 -39.32
CA PRO A 74 51.90 10.87 -40.33
C PRO A 74 52.71 9.58 -40.01
N GLN A 75 53.56 9.20 -40.98
CA GLN A 75 54.12 7.87 -41.30
C GLN A 75 55.50 7.51 -40.67
N ASN A 76 55.72 6.21 -40.41
CA ASN A 76 56.86 5.26 -40.63
C ASN A 76 58.36 5.72 -40.65
N PRO A 77 59.38 4.85 -40.38
CA PRO A 77 59.56 3.48 -40.96
C PRO A 77 60.24 2.35 -40.11
N HIS A 78 60.29 1.15 -40.73
CA HIS A 78 60.77 -0.19 -40.32
C HIS A 78 62.26 -0.36 -39.93
N PRO A 79 62.67 -1.53 -39.36
CA PRO A 79 63.26 -2.61 -40.18
C PRO A 79 62.88 -4.07 -39.82
N ASN A 80 63.22 -4.98 -40.75
CA ASN A 80 63.01 -6.45 -40.84
C ASN A 80 63.80 -7.33 -39.84
N PHE A 81 63.39 -8.61 -39.63
CA PHE A 81 64.21 -9.83 -39.89
C PHE A 81 63.48 -11.20 -39.66
N LYS A 82 63.51 -12.04 -40.72
CA LYS A 82 63.55 -13.52 -40.94
C LYS A 82 62.89 -14.60 -40.02
N ILE A 83 61.94 -15.35 -40.63
CA ILE A 83 61.83 -16.81 -40.95
C ILE A 83 62.32 -17.89 -39.95
N MET A 84 61.43 -18.85 -39.55
CA MET A 84 61.58 -20.31 -39.81
C MET A 84 60.31 -21.14 -39.52
N LYS A 85 60.01 -22.10 -40.41
CA LYS A 85 58.89 -23.08 -40.40
C LYS A 85 59.07 -24.17 -39.32
N LEU A 86 57.99 -24.87 -38.92
CA LEU A 86 57.85 -26.34 -39.02
C LEU A 86 56.52 -26.88 -38.41
N TYR A 87 55.94 -27.87 -39.13
CA TYR A 87 55.07 -28.99 -38.70
C TYR A 87 53.53 -28.84 -38.50
N GLN A 88 52.81 -29.66 -39.28
CA GLN A 88 51.44 -30.19 -39.13
C GLN A 88 51.58 -31.74 -39.05
N PRO A 89 50.69 -32.51 -38.38
CA PRO A 89 49.49 -32.99 -39.09
C PRO A 89 48.22 -33.27 -38.24
N GLN A 90 47.08 -32.99 -38.90
CA GLN A 90 45.76 -33.66 -38.89
C GLN A 90 45.60 -34.94 -38.04
N VAL A 91 44.68 -34.94 -37.05
CA VAL A 91 43.59 -35.94 -36.75
C VAL A 91 42.79 -35.45 -35.51
N ILE A 92 41.94 -34.41 -35.61
CA ILE A 92 40.94 -34.08 -34.54
C ILE A 92 39.68 -33.39 -35.11
N PHE A 93 39.07 -33.92 -36.18
CA PHE A 93 37.90 -33.27 -36.80
C PHE A 93 36.63 -34.11 -36.95
N SER A 94 36.53 -35.30 -36.35
CA SER A 94 35.34 -36.16 -36.51
C SER A 94 34.55 -36.47 -35.24
N PHE A 95 34.95 -35.97 -34.06
CA PHE A 95 34.19 -36.18 -32.80
C PHE A 95 33.57 -34.91 -32.21
N LEU A 96 33.99 -33.71 -32.66
CA LEU A 96 33.37 -32.44 -32.24
C LEU A 96 32.09 -32.10 -33.03
N SER A 97 31.91 -32.64 -34.23
CA SER A 97 30.73 -32.36 -35.06
C SER A 97 29.51 -33.18 -34.65
N LEU A 98 29.71 -34.38 -34.09
CA LEU A 98 28.59 -35.22 -33.62
C LEU A 98 28.05 -34.77 -32.25
N SER A 99 28.91 -34.22 -31.37
CA SER A 99 28.47 -33.65 -30.10
C SER A 99 27.73 -32.31 -30.27
N LEU A 100 28.10 -31.51 -31.27
CA LEU A 100 27.35 -30.31 -31.67
C LEU A 100 26.01 -30.63 -32.36
N LEU A 101 25.91 -31.77 -33.06
CA LEU A 101 24.65 -32.26 -33.62
C LEU A 101 23.69 -32.80 -32.55
N VAL A 102 24.20 -33.44 -31.50
CA VAL A 102 23.38 -33.86 -30.35
C VAL A 102 22.96 -32.67 -29.48
N PHE A 103 23.79 -31.63 -29.35
CA PHE A 103 23.40 -30.37 -28.69
C PHE A 103 22.40 -29.52 -29.50
N SER A 104 22.41 -29.64 -30.84
CA SER A 104 21.39 -28.99 -31.68
C SER A 104 20.09 -29.79 -31.78
N LEU A 105 20.10 -31.09 -31.47
CA LEU A 105 18.90 -31.92 -31.26
C LEU A 105 18.34 -31.87 -29.83
N LEU A 106 19.10 -31.32 -28.88
CA LEU A 106 18.67 -30.96 -27.51
C LEU A 106 18.55 -29.45 -27.32
N SER A 107 18.34 -28.71 -28.41
CA SER A 107 17.54 -27.49 -28.31
C SER A 107 16.12 -27.97 -27.99
N ALA A 108 15.90 -28.30 -26.72
CA ALA A 108 14.57 -28.34 -26.15
C ALA A 108 13.92 -27.06 -26.66
N THR A 109 12.96 -27.20 -27.57
CA THR A 109 12.00 -26.13 -27.80
C THR A 109 11.56 -25.75 -26.39
N ALA A 110 11.89 -24.55 -25.95
CA ALA A 110 11.35 -24.03 -24.70
C ALA A 110 9.84 -24.17 -24.87
N GLU A 111 9.24 -25.19 -24.25
CA GLU A 111 7.81 -25.38 -24.28
C GLU A 111 7.27 -24.08 -23.71
N ALA A 112 6.52 -23.33 -24.52
CA ALA A 112 5.93 -22.08 -24.08
C ALA A 112 5.04 -22.44 -22.88
N TYR A 113 5.50 -22.08 -21.69
CA TYR A 113 4.85 -22.39 -20.44
C TYR A 113 3.53 -21.63 -20.37
N CYS A 114 3.51 -20.39 -20.84
CA CYS A 114 2.30 -19.57 -20.83
C CYS A 114 1.15 -20.20 -21.63
N ASN A 115 0.00 -20.30 -20.97
CA ASN A 115 -1.23 -20.73 -21.59
C ASN A 115 -1.63 -19.85 -22.79
N SER A 116 -1.85 -20.47 -23.94
CA SER A 116 -2.14 -19.77 -25.20
C SER A 116 -3.43 -18.94 -25.19
N HIS A 117 -4.43 -19.31 -24.37
CA HIS A 117 -5.65 -18.52 -24.21
C HIS A 117 -5.35 -17.25 -23.41
N ASP A 118 -4.67 -17.38 -22.28
CA ASP A 118 -4.30 -16.24 -21.43
C ASP A 118 -3.44 -15.24 -22.22
N LYS A 119 -2.44 -15.71 -22.98
CA LYS A 119 -1.61 -14.85 -23.86
C LYS A 119 -2.45 -14.01 -24.83
N LYS A 120 -3.47 -14.60 -25.47
CA LYS A 120 -4.37 -13.89 -26.39
C LYS A 120 -5.21 -12.85 -25.66
N VAL A 121 -5.72 -13.18 -24.47
CA VAL A 121 -6.52 -12.25 -23.65
C VAL A 121 -5.66 -11.07 -23.18
N LEU A 122 -4.42 -11.32 -22.75
CA LEU A 122 -3.49 -10.28 -22.34
C LEU A 122 -3.18 -9.29 -23.46
N PHE A 123 -3.03 -9.75 -24.71
CA PHE A 123 -2.88 -8.83 -25.84
C PHE A 123 -4.11 -7.94 -26.04
N LYS A 124 -5.33 -8.47 -25.88
CA LYS A 124 -6.56 -7.65 -25.92
C LYS A 124 -6.59 -6.62 -24.80
N ILE A 125 -6.18 -6.99 -23.59
CA ILE A 125 -6.08 -6.08 -22.45
C ILE A 125 -5.08 -4.96 -22.75
N LYS A 126 -3.88 -5.30 -23.26
CA LYS A 126 -2.85 -4.33 -23.62
C LYS A 126 -3.34 -3.32 -24.66
N GLU A 127 -4.01 -3.82 -25.71
CA GLU A 127 -4.57 -2.99 -26.76
C GLU A 127 -5.64 -2.04 -26.20
N ALA A 128 -6.58 -2.56 -25.40
CA ALA A 128 -7.65 -1.78 -24.82
C ALA A 128 -7.17 -0.71 -23.82
N LEU A 129 -6.03 -0.92 -23.16
CA LEU A 129 -5.39 0.04 -22.26
C LEU A 129 -4.50 1.07 -23.00
N GLY A 130 -4.53 1.08 -24.34
CA GLY A 130 -3.81 2.05 -25.17
C GLY A 130 -2.36 1.67 -25.48
N ASN A 131 -2.00 0.39 -25.44
CA ASN A 131 -0.64 -0.11 -25.65
C ASN A 131 0.44 0.64 -24.83
N PRO A 132 0.26 0.78 -23.50
CA PRO A 132 1.11 1.61 -22.68
C PRO A 132 2.52 1.03 -22.55
N TYR A 133 3.52 1.90 -22.37
CA TYR A 133 4.93 1.50 -22.26
C TYR A 133 5.19 0.52 -21.11
N VAL A 134 4.44 0.62 -20.00
CA VAL A 134 4.55 -0.32 -18.87
C VAL A 134 4.34 -1.79 -19.30
N LEU A 135 3.54 -2.02 -20.36
CA LEU A 135 3.26 -3.36 -20.90
C LEU A 135 4.14 -3.69 -22.12
N ILE A 136 5.30 -3.05 -22.29
CA ILE A 136 6.19 -3.29 -23.46
C ILE A 136 6.73 -4.73 -23.53
N SER A 137 6.93 -5.38 -22.38
CA SER A 137 7.35 -6.79 -22.29
C SER A 137 6.30 -7.74 -22.88
N TRP A 138 5.04 -7.31 -22.99
CA TRP A 138 3.94 -8.12 -23.51
C TRP A 138 4.03 -8.22 -25.04
N ASN A 139 4.87 -9.12 -25.53
CA ASN A 139 5.19 -9.29 -26.93
C ASN A 139 5.38 -10.77 -27.30
N ASN A 140 5.44 -11.06 -28.60
CA ASN A 140 5.49 -12.44 -29.08
C ASN A 140 6.84 -13.14 -28.85
N ASN A 141 7.90 -12.39 -28.55
CA ASN A 141 9.26 -12.92 -28.44
C ASN A 141 9.54 -13.54 -27.07
N LEU A 142 8.68 -13.28 -26.08
CA LEU A 142 8.81 -13.78 -24.71
C LEU A 142 7.62 -14.66 -24.33
N ASP A 143 7.88 -15.59 -23.41
CA ASP A 143 6.82 -16.33 -22.71
C ASP A 143 6.03 -15.36 -21.82
N CYS A 144 4.69 -15.46 -21.78
CA CYS A 144 3.90 -14.48 -21.04
C CYS A 144 4.10 -14.56 -19.53
N CYS A 145 4.55 -15.70 -19.02
CA CYS A 145 4.87 -15.85 -17.60
C CYS A 145 6.18 -15.16 -17.21
N GLU A 146 6.97 -14.70 -18.19
CA GLU A 146 8.15 -13.85 -17.98
C GLU A 146 7.86 -12.37 -18.18
N TRP A 147 6.64 -12.01 -18.58
CA TRP A 147 6.30 -10.61 -18.81
C TRP A 147 6.23 -9.85 -17.48
N ASN A 148 6.81 -8.65 -17.46
CA ASN A 148 6.59 -7.70 -16.37
C ASN A 148 5.10 -7.56 -16.04
N ASN A 149 4.82 -7.32 -14.75
CA ASN A 149 3.48 -7.07 -14.22
C ASN A 149 2.53 -8.28 -14.24
N LEU A 150 3.03 -9.47 -14.57
CA LEU A 150 2.29 -10.73 -14.52
C LEU A 150 2.92 -11.71 -13.52
N GLU A 151 2.09 -12.61 -13.01
CA GLU A 151 2.51 -13.82 -12.31
C GLU A 151 1.70 -14.99 -12.86
N CYS A 152 2.37 -16.10 -13.13
CA CYS A 152 1.73 -17.36 -13.48
C CYS A 152 1.87 -18.36 -12.33
N ASP A 153 0.88 -19.23 -12.21
CA ASP A 153 0.99 -20.40 -11.33
C ASP A 153 2.07 -21.36 -11.85
N GLU A 154 2.97 -21.80 -10.98
CA GLU A 154 4.14 -22.61 -11.37
C GLU A 154 3.78 -23.99 -11.93
N THR A 155 2.60 -24.52 -11.62
CA THR A 155 2.18 -25.87 -12.01
C THR A 155 1.24 -25.87 -13.22
N THR A 156 0.28 -24.96 -13.24
CA THR A 156 -0.75 -24.87 -14.29
C THR A 156 -0.38 -23.89 -15.40
N HIS A 157 0.63 -23.04 -15.15
CA HIS A 157 1.09 -21.98 -16.04
C HIS A 157 -0.04 -21.05 -16.53
N ARG A 158 -1.08 -20.90 -15.70
CA ARG A 158 -2.16 -19.94 -15.87
C ARG A 158 -1.79 -18.63 -15.22
N VAL A 159 -2.24 -17.52 -15.80
CA VAL A 159 -2.04 -16.19 -15.22
C VAL A 159 -2.87 -16.07 -13.94
N VAL A 160 -2.21 -15.78 -12.83
CA VAL A 160 -2.83 -15.63 -11.50
C VAL A 160 -2.74 -14.20 -10.96
N SER A 161 -1.89 -13.35 -11.53
CA SER A 161 -1.76 -11.95 -11.11
C SER A 161 -1.58 -11.02 -12.29
N ILE A 162 -2.28 -9.89 -12.26
CA ILE A 162 -1.98 -8.69 -13.05
C ILE A 162 -1.74 -7.55 -12.07
N SER A 163 -0.59 -6.88 -12.17
CA SER A 163 -0.21 -5.79 -11.29
C SER A 163 0.38 -4.62 -12.04
N VAL A 164 -0.44 -3.61 -12.35
CA VAL A 164 -0.01 -2.38 -13.05
C VAL A 164 -0.08 -1.19 -12.09
N MET A 165 1.08 -0.55 -11.89
CA MET A 165 1.23 0.56 -10.95
C MET A 165 1.90 1.77 -11.58
N ASN A 166 1.52 2.97 -11.15
CA ASN A 166 2.17 4.24 -11.53
C ASN A 166 2.36 4.36 -13.06
N SER A 167 1.29 4.19 -13.82
CA SER A 167 1.36 4.09 -15.28
C SER A 167 0.37 4.99 -15.99
N ASP A 168 0.67 5.31 -17.24
CA ASP A 168 -0.18 6.11 -18.13
C ASP A 168 -1.19 5.25 -18.90
N ILE A 169 -1.72 4.19 -18.28
CA ILE A 169 -2.78 3.39 -18.90
C ILE A 169 -4.05 4.22 -19.02
N VAL A 170 -4.74 4.11 -20.16
CA VAL A 170 -5.89 4.97 -20.49
C VAL A 170 -7.16 4.17 -20.68
N GLY A 171 -8.30 4.83 -20.46
CA GLY A 171 -9.62 4.25 -20.71
C GLY A 171 -10.15 3.42 -19.53
N PRO A 172 -11.20 2.61 -19.75
CA PRO A 172 -11.78 1.78 -18.70
C PRO A 172 -10.99 0.50 -18.44
N ILE A 173 -11.28 -0.16 -17.32
CA ILE A 173 -10.88 -1.56 -17.12
C ILE A 173 -11.59 -2.39 -18.21
N PRO A 174 -10.87 -3.08 -19.11
CA PRO A 174 -11.50 -3.79 -20.21
C PRO A 174 -12.17 -5.08 -19.73
N ASP A 175 -13.34 -5.41 -20.29
CA ASP A 175 -14.07 -6.65 -19.99
C ASP A 175 -13.24 -7.93 -20.21
N ALA A 176 -12.24 -7.86 -21.10
CA ALA A 176 -11.30 -8.94 -21.37
C ALA A 176 -10.56 -9.43 -20.11
N VAL A 177 -10.43 -8.58 -19.06
CA VAL A 177 -9.89 -9.02 -17.77
C VAL A 177 -10.68 -10.20 -17.20
N GLY A 178 -11.99 -10.24 -17.39
CA GLY A 178 -12.85 -11.34 -16.93
C GLY A 178 -12.59 -12.67 -17.63
N ASP A 179 -11.85 -12.69 -18.75
CA ASP A 179 -11.51 -13.90 -19.49
C ASP A 179 -10.17 -14.52 -19.02
N LEU A 180 -9.66 -14.10 -17.85
CA LEU A 180 -8.54 -14.72 -17.13
C LEU A 180 -9.03 -15.44 -15.86
N PRO A 181 -9.67 -16.62 -15.96
CA PRO A 181 -10.48 -17.19 -14.88
C PRO A 181 -9.68 -17.66 -13.65
N TYR A 182 -8.36 -17.74 -13.74
CA TYR A 182 -7.46 -18.16 -12.65
C TYR A 182 -6.88 -16.98 -11.87
N LEU A 183 -7.25 -15.74 -12.24
CA LEU A 183 -6.73 -14.54 -11.60
C LEU A 183 -7.10 -14.52 -10.11
N GLN A 184 -6.07 -14.46 -9.27
CA GLN A 184 -6.16 -14.34 -7.82
C GLN A 184 -5.92 -12.88 -7.38
N THR A 185 -5.16 -12.12 -8.17
CA THR A 185 -4.84 -10.71 -7.89
C THR A 185 -5.09 -9.85 -9.13
N LEU A 186 -5.95 -8.85 -8.98
CA LEU A 186 -6.12 -7.77 -9.95
C LEU A 186 -5.74 -6.46 -9.27
N LEU A 187 -4.56 -5.93 -9.62
CA LEU A 187 -4.03 -4.70 -9.06
C LEU A 187 -3.82 -3.65 -10.15
N PHE A 188 -4.59 -2.58 -10.08
CA PHE A 188 -4.38 -1.34 -10.81
C PHE A 188 -4.29 -0.18 -9.82
N HIS A 189 -3.09 0.36 -9.63
CA HIS A 189 -2.82 1.38 -8.62
C HIS A 189 -2.12 2.60 -9.20
N LYS A 190 -2.57 3.81 -8.86
CA LYS A 190 -1.95 5.08 -9.32
C LYS A 190 -1.90 5.18 -10.85
N ASN A 191 -3.05 4.94 -11.48
CA ASN A 191 -3.22 5.13 -12.93
C ASN A 191 -4.29 6.22 -13.16
N PRO A 192 -3.88 7.50 -13.25
CA PRO A 192 -4.82 8.62 -13.23
C PRO A 192 -5.77 8.68 -14.43
N ASN A 193 -5.40 8.05 -15.55
CA ASN A 193 -6.21 7.99 -16.77
C ASN A 193 -7.06 6.72 -16.89
N LEU A 194 -7.00 5.83 -15.89
CA LEU A 194 -7.90 4.68 -15.78
C LEU A 194 -9.26 5.16 -15.23
N THR A 195 -10.28 5.12 -16.07
CA THR A 195 -11.59 5.77 -15.88
C THR A 195 -12.74 4.75 -16.05
N GLY A 196 -13.99 5.21 -16.18
CA GLY A 196 -15.15 4.34 -16.35
C GLY A 196 -15.56 3.62 -15.07
N GLU A 197 -16.51 2.69 -15.19
CA GLU A 197 -17.02 1.90 -14.06
C GLU A 197 -16.19 0.63 -13.86
N ILE A 198 -16.34 0.02 -12.69
CA ILE A 198 -15.81 -1.33 -12.43
C ILE A 198 -16.68 -2.33 -13.21
N PRO A 199 -16.14 -3.07 -14.19
CA PRO A 199 -16.95 -3.86 -15.11
C PRO A 199 -17.52 -5.14 -14.47
N ILE A 200 -18.75 -5.50 -14.87
CA ILE A 200 -19.42 -6.75 -14.46
C ILE A 200 -18.61 -8.00 -14.82
N ALA A 201 -17.75 -7.92 -15.82
CA ALA A 201 -16.86 -9.01 -16.23
C ALA A 201 -15.97 -9.54 -15.09
N ILE A 202 -15.68 -8.72 -14.06
CA ILE A 202 -14.94 -9.14 -12.86
C ILE A 202 -15.63 -10.31 -12.12
N THR A 203 -16.96 -10.48 -12.26
CA THR A 203 -17.69 -11.61 -11.66
C THR A 203 -17.24 -12.99 -12.17
N LYS A 204 -16.61 -13.04 -13.36
CA LYS A 204 -16.03 -14.28 -13.92
C LYS A 204 -14.76 -14.73 -13.17
N LEU A 205 -14.12 -13.83 -12.42
CA LEU A 205 -12.87 -14.09 -11.70
C LEU A 205 -13.12 -14.80 -10.37
N THR A 206 -13.68 -16.01 -10.42
CA THR A 206 -14.10 -16.76 -9.23
C THR A 206 -12.98 -17.12 -8.25
N GLN A 207 -11.72 -17.06 -8.70
CA GLN A 207 -10.52 -17.30 -7.88
C GLN A 207 -9.94 -16.02 -7.25
N LEU A 208 -10.55 -14.85 -7.50
CA LEU A 208 -10.02 -13.56 -7.06
C LEU A 208 -10.01 -13.46 -5.53
N ARG A 209 -8.84 -13.11 -4.99
CA ARG A 209 -8.57 -12.91 -3.56
C ARG A 209 -8.26 -11.45 -3.24
N TYR A 210 -7.56 -10.77 -4.15
CA TYR A 210 -7.15 -9.38 -4.01
C TYR A 210 -7.67 -8.55 -5.18
N LEU A 211 -8.64 -7.67 -4.90
CA LEU A 211 -9.12 -6.66 -5.82
C LEU A 211 -8.61 -5.29 -5.36
N TRP A 212 -7.60 -4.77 -6.04
CA TRP A 212 -6.95 -3.52 -5.67
C TRP A 212 -6.99 -2.54 -6.84
N LEU A 213 -7.97 -1.64 -6.84
CA LEU A 213 -8.21 -0.67 -7.89
C LEU A 213 -8.11 0.77 -7.34
N SER A 214 -7.07 1.08 -6.58
CA SER A 214 -6.99 2.34 -5.81
C SER A 214 -6.13 3.42 -6.47
N TRP A 215 -6.39 4.69 -6.18
CA TRP A 215 -5.69 5.83 -6.81
C TRP A 215 -5.85 5.84 -8.33
N ASN A 216 -7.07 5.66 -8.80
CA ASN A 216 -7.41 5.82 -10.21
C ASN A 216 -8.53 6.88 -10.33
N ASN A 217 -9.15 6.98 -11.49
CA ASN A 217 -10.28 7.87 -11.72
C ASN A 217 -11.56 7.08 -12.05
N LEU A 218 -11.74 5.91 -11.41
CA LEU A 218 -12.92 5.07 -11.59
C LEU A 218 -14.18 5.77 -11.06
N THR A 219 -15.29 5.58 -11.76
CA THR A 219 -16.59 6.25 -11.54
C THR A 219 -17.68 5.20 -11.34
N GLY A 220 -18.94 5.64 -11.20
CA GLY A 220 -20.08 4.76 -10.97
C GLY A 220 -20.27 4.41 -9.49
N LEU A 221 -20.98 3.32 -9.23
CA LEU A 221 -21.26 2.80 -7.89
C LEU A 221 -20.16 1.84 -7.43
N VAL A 222 -20.04 1.60 -6.12
CA VAL A 222 -19.39 0.38 -5.63
C VAL A 222 -20.29 -0.80 -6.04
N PRO A 223 -19.83 -1.76 -6.86
CA PRO A 223 -20.74 -2.75 -7.42
C PRO A 223 -21.05 -3.87 -6.43
N SER A 224 -22.34 -4.14 -6.22
CA SER A 224 -22.82 -5.22 -5.33
C SER A 224 -22.43 -6.61 -5.84
N PHE A 225 -22.23 -6.79 -7.14
CA PHE A 225 -21.84 -8.06 -7.74
C PHE A 225 -20.47 -8.59 -7.27
N ILE A 226 -19.61 -7.73 -6.71
CA ILE A 226 -18.34 -8.15 -6.09
C ILE A 226 -18.60 -9.17 -4.96
N SER A 227 -19.77 -9.11 -4.31
CA SER A 227 -20.19 -10.07 -3.29
C SER A 227 -20.31 -11.53 -3.79
N GLN A 228 -20.39 -11.75 -5.11
CA GLN A 228 -20.41 -13.09 -5.71
C GLN A 228 -19.03 -13.78 -5.65
N LEU A 229 -17.94 -13.00 -5.51
CA LEU A 229 -16.58 -13.50 -5.49
C LEU A 229 -16.18 -13.95 -4.08
N LYS A 230 -16.63 -15.15 -3.69
CA LYS A 230 -16.52 -15.67 -2.31
C LYS A 230 -15.09 -15.92 -1.82
N ASN A 231 -14.10 -15.81 -2.69
CA ASN A 231 -12.68 -15.91 -2.33
C ASN A 231 -12.02 -14.58 -1.97
N LEU A 232 -12.71 -13.45 -2.11
CA LEU A 232 -12.15 -12.14 -1.79
C LEU A 232 -11.76 -12.01 -0.32
N GLU A 233 -10.51 -11.65 -0.11
CA GLU A 233 -9.88 -11.37 1.18
C GLU A 233 -9.61 -9.88 1.34
N TYR A 234 -9.37 -9.18 0.23
CA TYR A 234 -8.93 -7.79 0.21
C TYR A 234 -9.63 -7.02 -0.93
N ILE A 235 -10.35 -5.98 -0.56
CA ILE A 235 -10.96 -5.03 -1.51
C ILE A 235 -10.43 -3.64 -1.18
N ASN A 236 -9.71 -3.03 -2.13
CA ASN A 236 -9.28 -1.64 -2.01
C ASN A 236 -9.68 -0.86 -3.27
N LEU A 237 -10.69 -0.01 -3.11
CA LEU A 237 -11.22 0.90 -4.13
C LEU A 237 -10.99 2.37 -3.73
N ALA A 238 -10.04 2.62 -2.82
CA ALA A 238 -9.78 3.94 -2.28
C ALA A 238 -9.27 4.92 -3.33
N PHE A 239 -9.43 6.22 -3.11
CA PHE A 239 -8.97 7.28 -4.02
C PHE A 239 -9.48 7.06 -5.46
N ASN A 240 -10.80 7.08 -5.63
CA ASN A 240 -11.49 7.09 -6.91
C ASN A 240 -12.61 8.14 -6.88
N GLN A 241 -13.52 8.09 -7.85
CA GLN A 241 -14.70 8.95 -7.95
C GLN A 241 -16.00 8.16 -7.74
N LEU A 242 -15.97 7.07 -6.97
CA LEU A 242 -17.14 6.22 -6.74
C LEU A 242 -18.22 6.97 -5.96
N THR A 243 -19.48 6.73 -6.30
CA THR A 243 -20.66 7.44 -5.78
C THR A 243 -21.70 6.45 -5.22
N GLY A 244 -22.80 7.00 -4.69
CA GLY A 244 -23.91 6.20 -4.16
C GLY A 244 -23.62 5.60 -2.78
N SER A 245 -24.45 4.65 -2.37
CA SER A 245 -24.34 3.97 -1.07
C SER A 245 -23.38 2.80 -1.10
N ILE A 246 -22.82 2.45 0.06
CA ILE A 246 -22.06 1.20 0.23
C ILE A 246 -23.02 0.01 0.11
N PRO A 247 -22.76 -0.97 -0.78
CA PRO A 247 -23.64 -2.13 -0.95
C PRO A 247 -23.64 -3.00 0.32
N PRO A 248 -24.81 -3.29 0.90
CA PRO A 248 -24.91 -4.18 2.06
C PRO A 248 -24.45 -5.62 1.75
N GLU A 249 -24.48 -6.06 0.49
CA GLU A 249 -24.10 -7.40 0.04
C GLU A 249 -22.61 -7.72 0.29
N LEU A 250 -21.77 -6.69 0.44
CA LEU A 250 -20.35 -6.88 0.76
C LEU A 250 -20.14 -7.61 2.10
N SER A 251 -21.11 -7.57 3.02
CA SER A 251 -21.03 -8.32 4.28
C SER A 251 -21.16 -9.84 4.10
N SER A 252 -21.57 -10.30 2.91
CA SER A 252 -21.71 -11.73 2.57
C SER A 252 -20.42 -12.39 2.08
N LEU A 253 -19.30 -11.65 2.08
CA LEU A 253 -17.98 -12.16 1.70
C LEU A 253 -17.31 -12.83 2.91
N PRO A 254 -17.17 -14.17 2.91
CA PRO A 254 -16.81 -14.92 4.12
C PRO A 254 -15.35 -14.77 4.55
N LYS A 255 -14.49 -14.27 3.65
CA LYS A 255 -13.03 -14.16 3.87
C LYS A 255 -12.54 -12.71 3.92
N LEU A 256 -13.43 -11.72 3.78
CA LEU A 256 -13.04 -10.32 3.63
C LEU A 256 -12.42 -9.79 4.92
N GLY A 257 -11.09 -9.62 4.91
CA GLY A 257 -10.31 -9.06 6.02
C GLY A 257 -10.05 -7.57 5.89
N TYR A 258 -10.15 -7.02 4.67
CA TYR A 258 -9.89 -5.60 4.40
C TYR A 258 -10.89 -5.03 3.41
N LEU A 259 -11.55 -3.94 3.80
CA LEU A 259 -12.41 -3.13 2.94
C LEU A 259 -11.98 -1.66 3.01
N GLY A 260 -11.31 -1.20 1.95
CA GLY A 260 -10.92 0.19 1.75
C GLY A 260 -11.76 0.87 0.68
N LEU A 261 -12.58 1.84 1.08
CA LEU A 261 -13.42 2.67 0.21
C LEU A 261 -13.18 4.17 0.45
N ASP A 262 -12.11 4.53 1.14
CA ASP A 262 -11.81 5.90 1.50
C ASP A 262 -11.55 6.80 0.28
N ARG A 263 -11.80 8.10 0.45
CA ARG A 263 -11.57 9.13 -0.58
C ARG A 263 -12.30 8.82 -1.88
N ASN A 264 -13.60 8.66 -1.73
CA ASN A 264 -14.56 8.59 -2.81
C ASN A 264 -15.65 9.66 -2.56
N LYS A 265 -16.79 9.54 -3.25
CA LYS A 265 -17.97 10.40 -3.09
C LYS A 265 -19.15 9.57 -2.57
N LEU A 266 -18.89 8.59 -1.71
CA LEU A 266 -19.92 7.70 -1.18
C LEU A 266 -20.85 8.45 -0.23
N THR A 267 -22.13 8.10 -0.27
CA THR A 267 -23.24 8.73 0.46
C THR A 267 -24.05 7.67 1.21
N GLY A 268 -25.09 8.09 1.94
CA GLY A 268 -25.94 7.17 2.71
C GLY A 268 -25.29 6.72 4.01
N SER A 269 -25.86 5.68 4.64
CA SER A 269 -25.40 5.15 5.93
C SER A 269 -24.42 3.99 5.77
N ILE A 270 -23.64 3.72 6.81
CA ILE A 270 -22.89 2.46 6.94
C ILE A 270 -23.92 1.32 7.04
N PRO A 271 -23.84 0.26 6.21
CA PRO A 271 -24.82 -0.82 6.23
C PRO A 271 -24.85 -1.56 7.57
N GLU A 272 -26.03 -1.75 8.15
CA GLU A 272 -26.19 -2.55 9.37
C GLU A 272 -25.75 -3.99 9.17
N SER A 273 -25.89 -4.53 7.94
CA SER A 273 -25.45 -5.87 7.56
C SER A 273 -23.96 -6.13 7.80
N PHE A 274 -23.13 -5.09 7.90
CA PHE A 274 -21.71 -5.24 8.20
C PHE A 274 -21.47 -5.87 9.58
N SER A 275 -22.47 -5.90 10.48
CA SER A 275 -22.40 -6.66 11.73
C SER A 275 -22.33 -8.17 11.55
N SER A 276 -22.64 -8.70 10.35
CA SER A 276 -22.51 -10.13 10.04
C SER A 276 -21.09 -10.53 9.65
N ILE A 277 -20.18 -9.57 9.48
CA ILE A 277 -18.78 -9.86 9.15
C ILE A 277 -18.12 -10.51 10.36
N ASN A 278 -17.81 -11.81 10.22
CA ASN A 278 -17.21 -12.62 11.27
C ASN A 278 -15.77 -13.02 10.94
N VAL A 279 -14.97 -12.01 10.57
CA VAL A 279 -13.53 -12.15 10.37
C VAL A 279 -12.82 -11.47 11.53
N THR A 280 -11.78 -12.11 12.05
CA THR A 280 -10.92 -11.55 13.10
C THR A 280 -9.98 -10.52 12.49
N ASP A 281 -9.69 -9.43 13.20
CA ASP A 281 -8.76 -8.38 12.78
C ASP A 281 -9.19 -7.68 11.47
N PHE A 282 -10.48 -7.35 11.39
CA PHE A 282 -11.07 -6.71 10.21
C PHE A 282 -10.63 -5.24 10.07
N TYR A 283 -10.30 -4.83 8.85
CA TYR A 283 -9.94 -3.45 8.49
C TYR A 283 -11.09 -2.81 7.72
N LEU A 284 -11.70 -1.78 8.30
CA LEU A 284 -12.76 -1.00 7.66
C LEU A 284 -12.32 0.46 7.50
N ILE A 285 -12.00 0.86 6.28
CA ILE A 285 -11.48 2.19 5.95
C ILE A 285 -12.48 2.88 5.03
N LEU A 286 -13.26 3.81 5.57
CA LEU A 286 -14.35 4.53 4.89
C LEU A 286 -14.15 6.05 4.91
N SER A 287 -12.97 6.51 5.30
CA SER A 287 -12.70 7.93 5.54
C SER A 287 -12.81 8.79 4.29
N HIS A 288 -12.98 10.10 4.48
CA HIS A 288 -13.09 11.06 3.36
C HIS A 288 -14.19 10.69 2.35
N ASN A 289 -15.40 10.51 2.85
CA ASN A 289 -16.60 10.33 2.03
C ASN A 289 -17.69 11.31 2.51
N GLN A 290 -18.93 11.12 2.07
CA GLN A 290 -20.10 11.88 2.48
C GLN A 290 -21.10 10.98 3.24
N LEU A 291 -20.60 9.95 3.94
CA LEU A 291 -21.44 9.03 4.72
C LEU A 291 -22.13 9.79 5.85
N SER A 292 -23.39 9.43 6.12
CA SER A 292 -24.24 10.14 7.07
C SER A 292 -25.07 9.16 7.91
N GLY A 293 -25.78 9.69 8.89
CA GLY A 293 -26.55 8.87 9.84
C GLY A 293 -25.70 8.28 10.95
N PRO A 294 -26.31 7.47 11.85
CA PRO A 294 -25.61 6.88 12.97
C PRO A 294 -24.72 5.71 12.55
N ILE A 295 -23.68 5.45 13.34
CA ILE A 295 -22.93 4.20 13.26
C ILE A 295 -23.84 3.07 13.78
N PRO A 296 -24.09 1.99 13.01
CA PRO A 296 -24.94 0.91 13.47
C PRO A 296 -24.41 0.27 14.76
N LYS A 297 -25.24 0.22 15.81
CA LYS A 297 -24.84 -0.33 17.11
C LYS A 297 -24.37 -1.78 17.03
N SER A 298 -24.92 -2.54 16.08
CA SER A 298 -24.59 -3.94 15.81
C SER A 298 -23.13 -4.13 15.38
N LEU A 299 -22.43 -3.09 14.92
CA LEU A 299 -20.99 -3.15 14.63
C LEU A 299 -20.14 -3.43 15.87
N SER A 300 -20.68 -3.34 17.08
CA SER A 300 -19.97 -3.80 18.30
C SER A 300 -19.60 -5.28 18.26
N ASN A 301 -20.24 -6.08 17.41
CA ASN A 301 -19.98 -7.51 17.27
C ASN A 301 -18.80 -7.81 16.34
N VAL A 302 -18.33 -6.81 15.58
CA VAL A 302 -17.25 -6.98 14.61
C VAL A 302 -15.90 -6.79 15.30
N LYS A 303 -14.96 -7.69 15.01
CA LYS A 303 -13.61 -7.70 15.59
C LYS A 303 -12.67 -6.88 14.70
N PHE A 304 -12.60 -5.58 14.93
CA PHE A 304 -11.78 -4.68 14.13
C PHE A 304 -10.30 -4.69 14.57
N ALA A 305 -9.36 -4.76 13.63
CA ALA A 305 -7.99 -4.31 13.88
C ALA A 305 -7.87 -2.79 13.63
N LYS A 306 -8.56 -2.29 12.60
CA LYS A 306 -8.60 -0.87 12.28
C LYS A 306 -9.98 -0.45 11.80
N ILE A 307 -10.47 0.65 12.36
CA ILE A 307 -11.64 1.36 11.87
C ILE A 307 -11.27 2.82 11.63
N ASP A 308 -11.41 3.26 10.39
CA ASP A 308 -11.23 4.67 10.01
C ASP A 308 -12.49 5.15 9.31
N LEU A 309 -13.29 5.92 10.04
CA LEU A 309 -14.53 6.53 9.55
C LEU A 309 -14.38 8.06 9.45
N SER A 310 -13.15 8.57 9.54
CA SER A 310 -12.89 9.99 9.64
C SER A 310 -13.38 10.79 8.44
N ARG A 311 -13.67 12.07 8.63
CA ARG A 311 -14.08 12.99 7.54
C ARG A 311 -15.29 12.47 6.76
N ASN A 312 -16.38 12.32 7.50
CA ASN A 312 -17.72 12.02 7.00
C ASN A 312 -18.73 12.94 7.72
N HIS A 313 -20.02 12.66 7.58
CA HIS A 313 -21.12 13.36 8.24
C HIS A 313 -21.83 12.44 9.28
N LEU A 314 -21.10 11.51 9.89
CA LEU A 314 -21.67 10.56 10.84
C LEU A 314 -22.12 11.26 12.12
N VAL A 315 -23.23 10.82 12.68
CA VAL A 315 -23.87 11.42 13.86
C VAL A 315 -24.08 10.39 14.97
N GLY A 316 -24.48 10.88 16.15
CA GLY A 316 -24.91 10.01 17.24
C GLY A 316 -23.74 9.33 17.94
N ASP A 317 -24.01 8.11 18.41
CA ASP A 317 -23.14 7.40 19.32
C ASP A 317 -22.12 6.50 18.60
N ALA A 318 -20.90 6.43 19.13
CA ALA A 318 -19.82 5.58 18.65
C ALA A 318 -19.17 4.76 19.76
N PHE A 319 -19.56 4.90 21.04
CA PHE A 319 -18.84 4.24 22.15
C PHE A 319 -18.86 2.71 22.01
N MET A 320 -19.90 2.17 21.36
CA MET A 320 -20.10 0.75 21.11
C MET A 320 -18.94 0.12 20.32
N LEU A 321 -18.24 0.89 19.48
CA LEU A 321 -17.08 0.42 18.70
C LEU A 321 -15.87 0.07 19.58
N PHE A 322 -15.78 0.62 20.80
CA PHE A 322 -14.68 0.37 21.71
C PHE A 322 -14.88 -0.88 22.58
N ARG A 323 -16.02 -1.58 22.45
CA ARG A 323 -16.23 -2.94 22.99
C ARG A 323 -15.55 -4.03 22.16
N ASN A 324 -14.62 -3.62 21.30
CA ASN A 324 -13.90 -4.47 20.39
C ASN A 324 -13.04 -5.50 21.14
N ASN A 325 -13.21 -6.76 20.77
CA ASN A 325 -12.50 -7.90 21.36
C ASN A 325 -11.52 -8.54 20.35
N SER A 326 -11.01 -7.77 19.38
CA SER A 326 -9.97 -8.26 18.47
C SER A 326 -8.72 -8.66 19.27
N PRO A 327 -8.06 -9.78 18.93
CA PRO A 327 -6.85 -10.20 19.60
C PRO A 327 -5.65 -9.35 19.23
N SER A 328 -5.69 -8.58 18.13
CA SER A 328 -4.62 -7.69 17.67
C SER A 328 -4.71 -6.28 18.24
N ASP A 329 -3.74 -5.44 17.87
CA ASP A 329 -3.76 -4.02 18.19
C ASP A 329 -4.90 -3.31 17.48
N PHE A 330 -5.57 -2.42 18.19
CA PHE A 330 -6.75 -1.73 17.70
C PHE A 330 -6.45 -0.26 17.40
N SER A 331 -6.84 0.19 16.22
CA SER A 331 -6.77 1.58 15.78
C SER A 331 -8.15 2.12 15.42
N ALA A 332 -8.51 3.28 15.98
CA ALA A 332 -9.77 3.95 15.70
C ALA A 332 -9.53 5.42 15.33
N ASP A 333 -9.91 5.80 14.11
CA ASP A 333 -10.00 7.19 13.68
C ASP A 333 -11.46 7.51 13.34
N LEU A 334 -12.09 8.32 14.18
CA LEU A 334 -13.46 8.80 14.02
C LEU A 334 -13.49 10.33 13.84
N SER A 335 -12.35 10.94 13.57
CA SER A 335 -12.18 12.39 13.54
C SER A 335 -13.02 13.05 12.45
N ARG A 336 -13.33 14.34 12.62
CA ARG A 336 -14.03 15.16 11.61
C ARG A 336 -15.36 14.54 11.18
N ASN A 337 -16.19 14.23 12.16
CA ASN A 337 -17.58 13.82 12.00
C ASN A 337 -18.45 14.74 12.86
N ASN A 338 -19.71 14.35 13.07
CA ASN A 338 -20.66 15.07 13.91
C ASN A 338 -21.12 14.20 15.10
N LEU A 339 -20.25 13.29 15.57
CA LEU A 339 -20.55 12.31 16.63
C LEU A 339 -20.76 13.01 17.97
N SER A 340 -21.72 12.54 18.75
CA SER A 340 -22.10 13.14 20.04
C SER A 340 -22.46 12.06 21.04
N PHE A 341 -21.50 11.70 21.88
CA PHE A 341 -21.67 10.75 22.98
C PHE A 341 -20.84 11.15 24.20
N ASP A 342 -21.13 10.52 25.33
CA ASP A 342 -20.45 10.74 26.60
C ASP A 342 -19.18 9.88 26.69
N LEU A 343 -18.02 10.51 26.53
CA LEU A 343 -16.72 9.82 26.56
C LEU A 343 -16.45 9.18 27.93
N SER A 344 -17.01 9.73 29.01
CA SER A 344 -16.76 9.24 30.38
C SER A 344 -17.30 7.83 30.62
N LYS A 345 -18.27 7.39 29.81
CA LYS A 345 -18.90 6.07 29.88
C LYS A 345 -18.23 5.03 28.98
N THR A 346 -17.20 5.43 28.24
CA THR A 346 -16.54 4.56 27.27
C THR A 346 -15.48 3.71 27.97
N VAL A 347 -15.53 2.39 27.72
CA VAL A 347 -14.50 1.44 28.13
C VAL A 347 -13.68 1.12 26.90
N PHE A 348 -12.38 1.36 26.96
CA PHE A 348 -11.47 1.12 25.84
C PHE A 348 -10.79 -0.24 25.96
N PRO A 349 -10.49 -0.92 24.85
CA PRO A 349 -9.80 -2.20 24.89
C PRO A 349 -8.32 -1.97 25.23
N ALA A 350 -7.72 -2.90 25.97
CA ALA A 350 -6.34 -2.77 26.44
C ALA A 350 -5.31 -2.67 25.31
N ARG A 351 -5.62 -3.23 24.13
CA ARG A 351 -4.78 -3.21 22.93
C ARG A 351 -5.02 -2.00 22.01
N LEU A 352 -5.73 -0.97 22.47
CA LEU A 352 -5.89 0.26 21.71
C LEU A 352 -4.55 0.98 21.59
N ILE A 353 -4.10 1.24 20.36
CA ILE A 353 -2.82 1.91 20.08
C ILE A 353 -2.99 3.26 19.39
N TYR A 354 -4.11 3.50 18.70
CA TYR A 354 -4.38 4.72 17.95
C TYR A 354 -5.81 5.17 18.21
N LEU A 355 -5.98 6.39 18.70
CA LEU A 355 -7.29 6.98 18.94
C LEU A 355 -7.33 8.44 18.46
N ASP A 356 -8.04 8.68 17.37
CA ASP A 356 -8.36 10.04 16.93
C ASP A 356 -9.87 10.28 16.95
N LEU A 357 -10.30 11.23 17.77
CA LEU A 357 -11.69 11.65 17.95
C LEU A 357 -11.86 13.15 17.63
N ASN A 358 -10.85 13.81 17.08
CA ASN A 358 -10.85 15.26 16.93
C ASN A 358 -11.99 15.77 16.04
N HIS A 359 -12.42 17.02 16.22
CA HIS A 359 -13.49 17.66 15.43
C HIS A 359 -14.79 16.83 15.43
N ASN A 360 -15.39 16.69 16.60
CA ASN A 360 -16.70 16.09 16.80
C ASN A 360 -17.49 16.89 17.87
N ASN A 361 -18.64 16.39 18.29
CA ASN A 361 -19.49 16.96 19.33
C ASN A 361 -19.45 16.14 20.64
N ILE A 362 -18.38 15.37 20.87
CA ILE A 362 -18.24 14.44 22.00
C ILE A 362 -18.13 15.23 23.31
N TYR A 363 -18.80 14.77 24.35
CA TYR A 363 -18.87 15.45 25.66
C TYR A 363 -18.51 14.50 26.81
N GLY A 364 -18.61 14.99 28.05
CA GLY A 364 -18.16 14.27 29.24
C GLY A 364 -16.68 14.51 29.53
N SER A 365 -16.04 13.57 30.22
CA SER A 365 -14.62 13.63 30.59
C SER A 365 -13.82 12.53 29.92
N ILE A 366 -12.50 12.72 29.82
CA ILE A 366 -11.59 11.64 29.41
C ILE A 366 -11.56 10.59 30.54
N PRO A 367 -11.94 9.32 30.29
CA PRO A 367 -12.00 8.30 31.33
C PRO A 367 -10.60 7.95 31.86
N HIS A 368 -10.48 7.75 33.17
CA HIS A 368 -9.21 7.45 33.83
C HIS A 368 -8.51 6.20 33.28
N GLN A 369 -9.26 5.23 32.77
CA GLN A 369 -8.71 4.02 32.15
C GLN A 369 -7.70 4.32 31.03
N LEU A 370 -7.93 5.38 30.24
CA LEU A 370 -7.02 5.75 29.14
C LEU A 370 -5.61 6.13 29.63
N ALA A 371 -5.44 6.55 30.88
CA ALA A 371 -4.13 6.80 31.47
C ALA A 371 -3.25 5.54 31.53
N ASN A 372 -3.87 4.35 31.55
CA ASN A 372 -3.19 3.05 31.62
C ASN A 372 -3.05 2.36 30.26
N ILE A 373 -3.43 3.01 29.16
CA ILE A 373 -3.32 2.45 27.81
C ILE A 373 -2.17 3.15 27.08
N GLU A 374 -1.20 2.37 26.57
CA GLU A 374 -0.02 2.90 25.90
C GLU A 374 -0.29 3.31 24.44
N LEU A 375 -1.11 4.35 24.26
CA LEU A 375 -1.43 4.91 22.95
C LEU A 375 -0.18 5.43 22.24
N GLN A 376 -0.01 5.03 20.98
CA GLN A 376 0.99 5.60 20.07
C GLN A 376 0.52 6.94 19.49
N PHE A 377 -0.80 7.09 19.29
CA PHE A 377 -1.42 8.32 18.83
C PHE A 377 -2.72 8.58 19.62
N PHE A 378 -2.92 9.84 20.00
CA PHE A 378 -4.11 10.29 20.72
C PHE A 378 -4.46 11.71 20.30
N ASN A 379 -5.72 11.95 19.94
CA ASN A 379 -6.23 13.30 19.71
C ASN A 379 -7.73 13.40 20.01
N VAL A 380 -8.11 14.32 20.90
CA VAL A 380 -9.50 14.59 21.29
C VAL A 380 -9.85 16.08 21.18
N SER A 381 -9.02 16.86 20.46
CA SER A 381 -9.23 18.29 20.25
C SER A 381 -10.53 18.60 19.51
N TYR A 382 -11.01 19.84 19.59
CA TYR A 382 -12.25 20.29 18.93
C TYR A 382 -13.45 19.40 19.27
N ASN A 383 -13.75 19.32 20.56
CA ASN A 383 -14.90 18.59 21.11
C ASN A 383 -15.54 19.42 22.23
N ARG A 384 -16.44 18.82 23.00
CA ARG A 384 -17.14 19.44 24.14
C ARG A 384 -16.74 18.80 25.47
N LEU A 385 -15.52 18.26 25.57
CA LEU A 385 -15.03 17.59 26.77
C LEU A 385 -14.76 18.56 27.91
N CYS A 386 -14.83 18.07 29.13
CA CYS A 386 -14.62 18.82 30.35
C CYS A 386 -13.97 17.98 31.45
N GLY A 387 -13.33 18.64 32.41
CA GLY A 387 -12.73 18.02 33.58
C GLY A 387 -11.21 17.86 33.45
N LYS A 388 -10.61 17.32 34.51
CA LYS A 388 -9.16 17.14 34.59
C LYS A 388 -8.69 16.04 33.63
N ILE A 389 -7.65 16.30 32.86
CA ILE A 389 -6.96 15.27 32.07
C ILE A 389 -6.36 14.23 33.03
N PRO A 390 -6.66 12.92 32.88
CA PRO A 390 -6.15 11.89 33.77
C PRO A 390 -4.62 11.88 33.89
N THR A 391 -4.13 11.75 35.12
CA THR A 391 -2.72 11.72 35.48
C THR A 391 -2.22 10.29 35.68
N GLY A 392 -0.92 10.06 35.51
CA GLY A 392 -0.27 8.79 35.82
C GLY A 392 -0.54 7.69 34.79
N GLY A 393 -0.34 6.44 35.21
CA GLY A 393 -0.44 5.25 34.35
C GLY A 393 0.68 5.12 33.32
N THR A 394 0.73 3.98 32.65
CA THR A 394 1.72 3.67 31.60
C THR A 394 1.50 4.49 30.32
N GLY A 395 0.25 4.85 30.04
CA GLY A 395 -0.17 5.66 28.90
C GLY A 395 0.31 7.10 28.95
N ARG A 396 0.56 7.65 30.14
CA ARG A 396 1.20 8.96 30.36
C ARG A 396 0.56 10.10 29.55
N LEU A 397 -0.78 10.18 29.55
CA LEU A 397 -1.54 11.15 28.73
C LEU A 397 -0.99 12.58 28.83
N GLN A 398 -0.72 13.05 30.04
CA GLN A 398 -0.30 14.44 30.28
C GLN A 398 1.11 14.81 29.80
N SER A 399 2.00 13.83 29.66
CA SER A 399 3.42 14.07 29.33
C SER A 399 3.84 13.51 27.98
N ARG A 400 3.04 12.57 27.42
CA ARG A 400 3.30 11.96 26.12
C ARG A 400 2.70 12.76 24.96
N PHE A 401 1.55 13.40 25.17
CA PHE A 401 0.83 14.14 24.16
C PHE A 401 0.87 15.64 24.47
N ASP A 402 1.05 16.46 23.44
CA ASP A 402 1.10 17.91 23.59
C ASP A 402 -0.30 18.53 23.77
N GLU A 403 -0.35 19.84 24.01
CA GLU A 403 -1.60 20.57 24.23
C GLU A 403 -2.57 20.51 23.03
N TYR A 404 -2.07 20.34 21.80
CA TYR A 404 -2.91 20.29 20.59
C TYR A 404 -3.75 19.03 20.51
N CYS A 405 -3.40 17.97 21.25
CA CYS A 405 -4.24 16.79 21.40
C CYS A 405 -5.51 17.06 22.23
N TYR A 406 -5.57 18.17 22.97
CA TYR A 406 -6.63 18.47 23.95
C TYR A 406 -7.34 19.80 23.72
N PHE A 407 -6.73 20.73 22.97
CA PHE A 407 -7.23 22.09 22.81
C PHE A 407 -8.61 22.17 22.14
N HIS A 408 -9.28 23.32 22.29
CA HIS A 408 -10.66 23.55 21.84
C HIS A 408 -11.67 22.51 22.35
N ASN A 409 -11.56 22.22 23.65
CA ASN A 409 -12.60 21.53 24.40
C ASN A 409 -13.33 22.51 25.33
N LYS A 410 -14.51 22.11 25.82
CA LYS A 410 -15.38 22.98 26.63
C LYS A 410 -14.70 23.46 27.91
N CYS A 411 -14.08 22.55 28.67
CA CYS A 411 -13.43 22.87 29.96
C CYS A 411 -12.45 21.79 30.42
N LEU A 412 -11.61 21.27 29.50
CA LEU A 412 -10.49 20.41 29.90
C LEU A 412 -9.42 21.24 30.61
N CYS A 413 -8.78 20.65 31.63
CA CYS A 413 -7.73 21.30 32.42
C CYS A 413 -6.73 20.29 32.99
N GLY A 414 -5.60 20.79 33.52
CA GLY A 414 -4.45 19.99 33.95
C GLY A 414 -3.51 19.67 32.79
N ALA A 415 -2.24 19.39 33.09
CA ALA A 415 -1.20 19.21 32.08
C ALA A 415 -1.63 18.25 30.95
N PRO A 416 -1.29 18.54 29.68
CA PRO A 416 -0.46 19.66 29.21
C PRO A 416 -1.19 21.02 29.16
N LEU A 417 -2.50 21.07 29.49
CA LEU A 417 -3.26 22.31 29.57
C LEU A 417 -3.01 23.05 30.91
N PRO A 418 -3.45 24.33 31.04
CA PRO A 418 -3.41 25.04 32.31
C PRO A 418 -4.12 24.28 33.44
N SER A 419 -3.62 24.47 34.67
CA SER A 419 -4.20 23.87 35.87
C SER A 419 -5.70 24.13 36.01
N CYS A 420 -6.42 23.15 36.55
CA CYS A 420 -7.84 23.30 36.89
C CYS A 420 -8.03 24.42 37.91
N LYS A 421 -9.03 25.27 37.67
CA LYS A 421 -9.41 26.36 38.57
C LYS A 421 -10.36 25.88 39.67
#